data_AF-A0A3R7PL34-F1
#
_entry.id   AF-A0A3R7PL34-F1
#
_cell.length_a   1.000
_cell.length_b   1.000
_cell.length_c   1.000
_cell.angle_alpha   90.00
_cell.angle_beta   90.00
_cell.angle_gamma   90.00
#
_symmetry.space_group_name_H-M   'P 1'
#
loop_
_entity.id
_entity.type
_entity.pdbx_description
1 polymer ?
#
loop_
_entity_poly.entity_id
_entity_poly.type
_entity_poly.pdbx_seq_one_letter_code
_entity_poly.pdbx_strand_id
1 'polypeptide(L)' 'MKLLKKIEDMKFTKVATDTFVSEPLAMASAAGWYVGTICKNDLTTDFIEPYDRWTEYMTKEQAVEMLKEEWFIY' A
#
# COMPACT_ATOMS: atom_id res chain seq x y z
N MET A 1 7.73 2.66 7.90
CA MET A 1 6.79 3.03 6.81
C MET A 1 5.73 3.97 7.37
N LYS A 2 5.25 4.95 6.59
CA LYS A 2 4.14 5.82 6.97
C LYS A 2 2.98 5.65 5.97
N LEU A 3 1.78 5.40 6.46
CA LEU A 3 0.58 5.18 5.66
C LEU A 3 -0.32 6.42 5.69
N LEU A 4 -0.95 6.74 4.55
CA LEU A 4 -1.95 7.82 4.49
C LEU A 4 -3.33 7.41 5.01
N LYS A 5 -3.66 6.13 4.83
CA LYS A 5 -4.90 5.52 5.27
C LYS A 5 -4.64 4.66 6.50
N LYS A 6 -5.61 4.56 7.41
CA LYS A 6 -5.51 3.62 8.52
C LYS A 6 -5.69 2.21 7.98
N ILE A 7 -4.93 1.26 8.54
CA ILE A 7 -4.99 -0.15 8.14
C ILE A 7 -6.40 -0.73 8.31
N GLU A 8 -7.11 -0.30 9.36
CA GLU A 8 -8.48 -0.71 9.68
C GLU A 8 -9.47 -0.41 8.55
N ASP A 9 -9.20 0.65 7.79
CA ASP A 9 -10.07 1.12 6.70
C ASP A 9 -9.68 0.50 5.34
N MET A 10 -8.59 -0.27 5.29
CA MET A 10 -8.06 -0.85 4.06
C MET A 10 -8.74 -2.17 3.73
N LYS A 11 -9.02 -2.36 2.44
CA LYS A 11 -9.42 -3.68 1.93
C LYS A 11 -8.19 -4.54 1.72
N PHE A 12 -8.27 -5.78 2.19
CA PHE A 12 -7.24 -6.79 2.01
C PHE A 12 -7.81 -8.01 1.27
N THR A 13 -7.05 -8.53 0.31
CA THR A 13 -7.41 -9.70 -0.49
C THR A 13 -6.40 -10.81 -0.21
N LYS A 14 -6.90 -12.05 -0.01
CA LYS A 14 -6.06 -13.22 0.20
C LYS A 14 -5.37 -13.61 -1.11
N VAL A 15 -4.04 -13.64 -1.13
CA VAL A 15 -3.23 -13.99 -2.32
C VAL A 15 -2.46 -15.31 -2.16
N ALA A 16 -2.29 -15.78 -0.92
CA ALA A 16 -1.68 -17.07 -0.61
C ALA A 16 -2.32 -17.68 0.65
N THR A 17 -1.88 -18.88 1.06
CA THR A 17 -2.41 -19.63 2.21
C THR A 17 -2.58 -18.77 3.46
N ASP A 18 -1.59 -17.93 3.77
CA ASP A 18 -1.59 -17.09 4.98
C ASP A 18 -1.25 -15.63 4.66
N THR A 19 -1.35 -15.20 3.39
CA THR A 19 -0.92 -13.84 2.98
C THR A 19 -2.09 -13.05 2.41
N PHE A 20 -2.29 -11.85 2.93
CA PHE A 20 -3.27 -10.88 2.49
C PHE A 20 -2.57 -9.62 2.00
N VAL A 21 -2.96 -9.12 0.83
CA VAL A 21 -2.40 -7.91 0.22
C VAL A 21 -3.47 -6.82 0.19
N SER A 22 -3.08 -5.59 0.50
CA SER A 22 -3.99 -4.44 0.51
C SER A 22 -4.42 -4.03 -0.90
N GLU A 23 -5.48 -3.24 -0.97
CA GLU A 23 -5.70 -2.34 -2.08
C GLU A 23 -4.50 -1.39 -2.31
N PRO A 24 -4.37 -0.80 -3.52
CA PRO A 24 -3.40 0.26 -3.81
C PRO A 24 -3.40 1.36 -2.75
N LEU A 25 -2.21 1.80 -2.34
CA LEU A 25 -2.05 2.91 -1.42
C LEU A 25 -0.80 3.73 -1.68
N ALA A 26 -0.88 5.01 -1.30
CA ALA A 26 0.27 5.88 -1.19
C ALA A 26 0.90 5.74 0.20
N MET A 27 2.19 5.42 0.24
CA MET A 27 2.94 5.21 1.48
C MET A 27 4.35 5.79 1.40
N ALA A 28 4.94 6.10 2.57
CA ALA A 28 6.26 6.70 2.67
C ALA A 28 7.29 5.74 3.28
N SER A 29 8.49 5.79 2.73
CA SER A 29 9.72 5.23 3.28
C SER A 29 10.69 6.35 3.69
N ALA A 30 11.91 5.98 4.10
CA ALA A 30 12.97 6.96 4.34
C ALA A 30 13.43 7.69 3.05
N ALA A 31 13.24 7.09 1.88
CA ALA A 31 13.68 7.64 0.59
C ALA A 31 12.63 8.53 -0.10
N GLY A 32 11.37 8.52 0.37
CA GLY A 32 10.28 9.29 -0.22
C GLY A 32 8.94 8.56 -0.19
N TRP A 33 7.95 9.16 -0.86
CA TRP A 33 6.61 8.58 -1.05
C TRP A 33 6.55 7.76 -2.34
N TYR A 34 5.66 6.79 -2.39
CA TYR A 34 5.42 5.94 -3.56
C TYR A 34 4.03 5.29 -3.48
N VAL A 35 3.59 4.71 -4.58
CA VAL A 35 2.36 3.92 -4.69
C VAL A 35 2.72 2.44 -4.77
N GLY A 36 1.98 1.63 -4.03
CA GLY A 36 2.20 0.19 -3.97
C GLY A 36 1.16 -0.50 -3.10
N THR A 37 1.51 -1.66 -2.57
CA THR A 37 0.67 -2.46 -1.68
C THR A 37 1.44 -2.92 -0.46
N ILE A 38 0.72 -3.19 0.62
CA ILE A 38 1.26 -3.81 1.83
C ILE A 38 0.67 -5.20 1.98
N CYS A 39 1.40 -6.10 2.62
CA CYS A 39 0.87 -7.39 3.02
C CYS A 39 0.82 -7.55 4.53
N LYS A 40 -0.04 -8.49 4.96
CA LYS A 40 -0.10 -9.01 6.33
C LYS A 40 -0.26 -10.52 6.30
N ASN A 41 0.21 -11.18 7.35
CA ASN A 41 -0.02 -12.59 7.56
C ASN A 41 -1.29 -12.83 8.39
N ASP A 42 -2.08 -13.86 8.07
CA ASP A 42 -3.29 -14.23 8.84
C ASP A 42 -2.95 -14.61 10.30
N LEU A 43 -1.75 -15.15 10.51
CA LEU A 43 -1.23 -15.56 11.81
C LEU A 43 -0.74 -14.37 12.66
N THR A 44 -0.44 -13.25 12.03
CA THR A 44 0.09 -12.05 12.71
C THR A 44 -0.46 -10.79 12.05
N THR A 45 -1.58 -10.27 12.55
CA THR A 45 -2.11 -8.95 12.16
C THR A 45 -1.17 -7.79 12.50
N ASP A 46 -0.23 -7.99 13.42
CA ASP A 46 0.69 -6.96 13.91
C ASP A 46 1.90 -6.72 12.99
N PHE A 47 2.13 -7.59 12.01
CA PHE A 47 3.21 -7.44 11.04
C PHE A 47 2.67 -7.03 9.68
N ILE A 48 2.94 -5.77 9.34
CA ILE A 48 2.59 -5.17 8.05
C ILE A 48 3.86 -4.67 7.40
N GLU A 49 4.08 -5.11 6.18
CA GLU A 49 5.26 -4.75 5.40
C GLU A 49 4.90 -4.37 3.96
N PRO A 50 5.75 -3.58 3.28
CA PRO A 50 5.61 -3.35 1.85
C PRO A 50 5.63 -4.69 1.10
N TYR A 51 4.66 -4.89 0.22
CA TYR A 51 4.58 -6.06 -0.65
C TYR A 51 5.12 -5.72 -2.05
N ASP A 52 4.50 -4.74 -2.71
CA ASP A 52 4.96 -4.23 -4.00
C ASP A 52 5.17 -2.72 -3.97
N ARG A 53 6.13 -2.27 -4.78
CA ARG A 53 6.34 -0.86 -5.14
C ARG A 53 6.15 -0.72 -6.64
N TRP A 54 5.15 0.06 -7.05
CA TRP A 54 4.81 0.24 -8.46
C TRP A 54 5.37 1.53 -9.04
N THR A 55 5.79 2.46 -8.20
CA THR A 55 6.33 3.75 -8.63
C THR A 55 7.68 4.06 -8.00
N GLU A 56 8.44 4.91 -8.69
CA GLU A 56 9.65 5.50 -8.11
C GLU A 56 9.33 6.45 -6.95
N TYR A 57 10.35 6.78 -6.14
CA TYR A 57 10.13 7.72 -5.04
C TYR A 57 9.81 9.12 -5.55
N MET A 58 8.86 9.76 -4.89
CA MET A 58 8.29 11.05 -5.29
C MET A 58 7.81 11.84 -4.07
N THR A 59 7.24 13.03 -4.29
CA THR A 59 6.59 13.80 -3.22
C THR A 59 5.27 13.15 -2.79
N LYS A 60 4.80 13.53 -1.60
CA LYS A 60 3.50 13.05 -1.09
C LYS A 60 2.37 13.39 -2.05
N GLU A 61 2.39 14.61 -2.57
CA GLU A 61 1.35 15.17 -3.45
C GLU A 61 1.30 14.38 -4.75
N GLN A 62 2.46 14.04 -5.33
CA GLN A 62 2.57 13.21 -6.53
C GLN A 62 2.03 11.79 -6.28
N ALA A 63 2.38 11.17 -5.15
CA ALA A 63 1.90 9.81 -4.84
C ALA A 63 0.38 9.77 -4.62
N VAL A 64 -0.18 10.80 -3.98
CA VAL A 64 -1.63 10.95 -3.80
C VAL A 64 -2.34 11.16 -5.13
N GLU A 65 -1.76 11.95 -6.04
CA GLU A 65 -2.36 12.20 -7.34
C GLU A 65 -2.33 10.96 -8.23
N MET A 66 -1.21 10.26 -8.30
CA MET A 66 -1.08 8.98 -9.03
C MET A 66 -2.08 7.94 -8.55
N LEU A 67 -2.31 7.85 -7.24
CA LEU A 67 -3.29 6.92 -6.69
C LEU A 67 -4.73 7.21 -7.19
N LYS A 68 -5.07 8.48 -7.47
CA LYS A 68 -6.38 8.86 -8.00
C LYS A 68 -6.49 8.63 -9.52
N GLU A 69 -5.43 8.88 -10.26
CA GLU A 69 -5.46 8.83 -11.73
C GLU A 69 -5.38 7.39 -12.28
N GLU A 70 -4.57 6.52 -11.68
CA GLU A 70 -4.29 5.19 -12.27
C GLU A 70 -5.19 4.06 -11.76
N TRP A 71 -5.89 4.24 -10.62
CA TRP A 71 -6.62 3.15 -9.96
C TRP A 71 -8.15 3.34 -9.95
N PHE A 72 -8.64 4.35 -10.65
CA PHE A 72 -10.07 4.58 -10.95
C PHE A 72 -10.46 4.26 -12.41
N ILE A 73 -9.69 3.40 -13.08
CA ILE A 73 -9.98 2.99 -14.46
C ILE A 73 -10.57 1.57 -14.46
N TYR A 74 -11.90 1.54 -14.67
CA TYR A 74 -12.84 0.44 -14.94
C TYR A 74 -13.26 -0.52 -13.82
#